data_AF-A0A965MA36-F1
#
_entry.id   AF-A0A965MA36-F1
#
_cell.length_a   1.000
_cell.length_b   1.000
_cell.length_c   1.000
_cell.angle_alpha   90.00
_cell.angle_beta   90.00
_cell.angle_gamma   90.00
#
_symmetry.space_group_name_H-M   'P 1'
#
loop_
_entity.id
_entity.type
_entity.pdbx_description
1 polymer ?
#
loop_
_entity_poly.entity_id
_entity_poly.type
_entity_poly.pdbx_seq_one_letter_code
_entity_poly.pdbx_strand_id
1 'polypeptide(L)' 'MEVEAPIPFAKRKSLKLPLFSAKVQAGFPSPADDHMERSLDLNEELIRNPASTFFVRVKGDSMRD' A
#
# COMPACT_ATOMS: atom_id res chain seq x y z
N MET A 1 -31.75 -25.47 -19.90
CA MET A 1 -30.89 -24.29 -20.09
C MET A 1 -29.78 -24.72 -21.00
N GLU A 2 -29.93 -24.48 -22.30
CA GLU A 2 -28.91 -24.82 -23.29
C GLU A 2 -27.79 -23.79 -23.16
N VAL A 3 -26.57 -24.27 -22.94
CA VAL A 3 -25.39 -23.41 -22.83
C VAL A 3 -24.90 -23.18 -24.26
N GLU A 4 -25.07 -21.97 -24.79
CA GLU A 4 -24.55 -21.63 -26.12
C GLU A 4 -23.02 -21.81 -26.16
N ALA A 5 -22.54 -22.41 -27.24
CA ALA A 5 -21.13 -22.73 -27.43
C ALA A 5 -20.23 -21.46 -27.38
N PRO A 6 -18.98 -21.57 -26.90
CA PRO A 6 -18.08 -20.43 -26.77
C PRO A 6 -17.76 -19.80 -28.13
N ILE A 7 -17.77 -18.47 -28.17
CA ILE A 7 -17.50 -17.68 -29.38
C ILE A 7 -16.06 -17.97 -29.87
N PRO A 8 -15.86 -18.41 -31.12
CA PRO A 8 -14.54 -18.71 -31.64
C PRO A 8 -13.72 -17.43 -31.79
N PHE A 9 -12.48 -17.47 -31.30
CA PHE A 9 -11.60 -16.31 -31.37
C PHE A 9 -11.06 -16.14 -32.79
N ALA A 10 -11.64 -15.20 -33.55
CA ALA A 10 -11.20 -14.92 -34.90
C ALA A 10 -9.76 -14.37 -34.92
N LYS A 11 -9.00 -14.73 -35.96
CA LYS A 11 -7.60 -14.31 -36.16
C LYS A 11 -7.53 -12.79 -36.24
N ARG A 12 -6.94 -12.13 -35.23
CA ARG A 12 -6.84 -10.67 -35.13
C ARG A 12 -5.91 -10.11 -36.22
N LYS A 13 -6.31 -9.00 -36.85
CA LYS A 13 -5.43 -8.23 -37.76
C LYS A 13 -4.35 -7.53 -36.93
N SER A 14 -3.10 -7.59 -37.37
CA SER A 14 -2.00 -6.83 -36.77
C SER A 14 -2.18 -5.35 -37.12
N LEU A 15 -2.31 -4.50 -36.09
CA LEU A 15 -2.42 -3.05 -36.22
C LEU A 15 -1.18 -2.40 -35.61
N LYS A 16 -0.57 -1.45 -36.32
CA LYS A 16 0.49 -0.61 -35.77
C LYS A 16 -0.16 0.56 -35.03
N LEU A 17 -0.30 0.42 -33.71
CA LEU A 17 -0.88 1.44 -32.84
C LEU A 17 0.24 2.27 -32.18
N PRO A 18 0.02 3.58 -31.95
CA PRO A 18 0.98 4.42 -31.24
C PRO A 18 1.16 3.91 -29.81
N LEU A 19 2.42 3.74 -29.39
CA LEU A 19 2.78 3.36 -28.03
C LEU A 19 3.19 4.63 -27.28
N PHE A 20 2.44 4.98 -26.23
CA PHE A 20 2.80 6.08 -25.35
C PHE A 20 3.94 5.67 -24.42
N SER A 21 4.95 6.53 -24.28
CA SER A 21 6.12 6.30 -23.41
C SER A 21 5.83 6.50 -21.93
N ALA A 22 4.73 7.19 -21.61
CA ALA A 22 4.27 7.41 -20.25
C ALA A 22 3.39 6.25 -19.78
N LYS A 23 3.56 5.84 -18.51
CA LYS A 23 2.66 4.89 -17.87
C LYS A 23 1.35 5.63 -17.53
N VAL A 24 0.23 5.11 -17.99
CA VAL A 24 -1.09 5.54 -17.51
C VAL A 24 -1.37 4.78 -16.22
N GLN A 25 -1.64 5.51 -15.14
CA GLN A 25 -2.06 4.91 -13.87
C GLN A 25 -3.44 4.27 -14.08
N ALA A 26 -3.49 2.94 -14.07
CA ALA A 26 -4.73 2.19 -14.10
C ALA A 26 -5.14 1.85 -12.66
N GLY A 27 -6.31 2.32 -12.24
CA GLY A 27 -6.87 2.02 -10.92
C GLY A 27 -7.90 3.04 -10.48
N PHE A 28 -8.92 2.58 -9.76
CA PHE A 28 -9.75 3.43 -8.89
C PHE A 28 -8.91 3.66 -7.62
N PRO A 29 -8.69 4.90 -7.14
CA PRO A 29 -8.07 5.10 -5.84
C PRO A 29 -8.93 4.36 -4.81
N SER A 30 -8.31 3.54 -3.97
CA SER A 30 -9.04 2.75 -3.00
C SER A 30 -9.77 3.74 -2.07
N PRO A 31 -11.10 3.59 -1.82
CA PRO A 31 -11.86 4.47 -0.92
C PRO A 31 -11.30 4.56 0.51
N ALA A 32 -10.35 3.69 0.86
CA ALA A 32 -9.67 3.68 2.15
C ALA A 32 -8.53 4.70 2.25
N ASP A 33 -8.07 5.31 1.14
CA ASP A 33 -7.01 6.33 1.18
C ASP A 33 -7.49 7.67 1.78
N ASP A 34 -8.81 7.93 1.77
CA ASP A 34 -9.42 9.10 2.41
C ASP A 34 -9.45 8.98 3.96
N HIS A 35 -9.11 7.82 4.51
CA HIS A 35 -9.00 7.55 5.96
C HIS A 35 -7.56 7.24 6.39
N MET A 36 -6.56 7.79 5.70
CA MET A 36 -5.22 7.86 6.30
C MET A 36 -5.25 8.88 7.45
N GLU A 37 -5.71 8.43 8.61
CA GLU A 37 -5.46 9.13 9.87
C GLU A 37 -3.96 9.45 9.97
N ARG A 38 -3.67 10.60 10.61
CA ARG A 38 -2.31 11.10 10.84
C ARG A 38 -1.40 9.95 11.29
N SER A 39 -0.22 9.85 10.69
CA SER A 39 0.77 8.84 11.07
C SER A 39 1.08 8.93 12.57
N LEU A 40 0.89 7.85 13.31
CA LEU A 40 1.19 7.78 14.73
C LEU A 40 2.70 7.84 14.97
N ASP A 41 3.18 8.90 15.63
CA ASP A 41 4.56 9.01 16.10
C ASP A 41 4.60 8.79 17.63
N LEU A 42 5.15 7.67 18.06
CA LEU A 42 5.27 7.33 19.48
C LEU A 42 6.17 8.30 20.27
N ASN A 43 7.11 8.99 19.60
CA ASN A 43 7.92 9.99 20.28
C ASN A 43 7.06 11.19 20.68
N GLU A 44 6.17 11.64 19.79
CA GLU A 44 5.23 12.73 20.08
C GLU A 44 4.27 12.36 21.21
N GLU A 45 3.78 11.12 21.21
CA GLU A 45 2.78 10.68 22.18
C GLU A 45 3.36 10.31 23.56
N LEU A 46 4.59 9.78 23.61
CA LEU A 46 5.16 9.21 24.84
C LEU A 46 6.27 10.06 25.48
N ILE A 47 6.95 10.93 24.72
CA ILE A 47 8.09 11.71 25.22
C ILE A 47 7.65 13.14 25.60
N ARG A 48 7.45 13.37 26.90
CA ARG A 48 7.07 14.70 27.43
C ARG A 48 8.20 15.72 27.44
N ASN A 49 9.42 15.28 27.73
CA ASN A 49 10.61 16.13 27.78
C ASN A 49 11.77 15.44 27.04
N PRO A 50 11.96 15.76 25.75
CA PRO A 50 13.03 15.17 24.95
C PRO A 50 14.43 15.41 25.50
N ALA A 51 14.69 16.55 26.14
CA ALA A 51 16.00 16.89 26.68
C ALA A 51 16.40 16.05 27.91
N SER A 52 15.42 15.40 28.55
CA SER A 52 15.63 14.60 29.77
C SER A 52 15.16 13.15 29.61
N THR A 53 14.96 12.68 28.38
CA THR A 53 14.50 11.31 28.07
C THR A 53 15.57 10.57 27.28
N PHE A 54 15.93 9.37 27.73
CA PHE A 54 17.00 8.57 27.14
C PHE A 54 16.55 7.14 26.93
N PHE A 55 17.01 6.53 25.83
CA PHE A 55 16.79 5.12 25.53
C PHE A 55 18.03 4.30 25.90
N VAL A 56 17.82 3.16 26.55
CA VAL A 56 18.88 2.20 26.86
C VAL A 56 18.44 0.80 26.45
N ARG A 57 19.40 0.00 25.96
CA ARG A 57 19.16 -1.42 25.67
C ARG A 57 19.45 -2.24 26.92
N VAL A 58 18.42 -2.87 27.47
CA VAL A 58 18.55 -3.78 28.61
C VAL A 58 19.12 -5.13 28.14
N LYS A 59 19.94 -5.76 28.98
CA LYS A 59 20.40 -7.14 28.83
C LYS A 59 20.11 -7.90 30.11
N GLY A 60 19.46 -9.06 30.00
CA GLY A 60 19.01 -9.86 31.13
C GLY A 60 17.54 -9.62 31.49
N ASP A 61 17.08 -10.31 32.52
CA ASP A 61 15.65 -10.43 32.87
C ASP A 61 15.24 -9.59 34.07
N SER A 62 16.14 -8.75 34.59
CA SER A 62 15.96 -8.03 35.86
C SER A 62 14.85 -6.97 35.87
N MET A 63 14.25 -6.65 34.72
CA MET A 63 13.12 -5.71 34.60
C MET A 63 11.81 -6.42 34.25
N ARG A 64 11.69 -7.71 34.58
CA ARG A 64 10.47 -8.50 34.46
C ARG A 64 9.72 -8.46 35.80
N ASP A 65 8.82 -7.50 35.95
CA ASP A 65 7.58 -7.51 36.75
C ASP A 65 6.94 -6.11 36.78
#